data_AF-D3BI61-F1
#
_entry.id   AF-D3BI61-F1
#
_cell.length_a   1.000
_cell.length_b   1.000
_cell.length_c   1.000
_cell.angle_alpha   90.00
_cell.angle_beta   90.00
_cell.angle_gamma   90.00
#
_symmetry.space_group_name_H-M   'P 1'
#
loop_
_entity.id
_entity.type
_entity.pdbx_description
1 polymer ?
#
loop_
_entity_poly.entity_id
_entity_poly.type
_entity_poly.pdbx_seq_one_letter_code
_entity_poly.pdbx_strand_id
1 'polypeptide(L)'
;MIRVLRYSSDIHLEMSQDIETLPHVAALYNFTPLENHRGNHEYYNIQSTHGSNKPKTIDEINIELDKLCAQFKNVHFLNNKTFQLDEFKIIGSTLWSHVPESSRQAVARGLNDYRLIGVSDPITNERRPASVADTNQLHKRAVQFIERELQNATNCILLTHHAPLYSMPRENKYLCSPHYLDSDINSAFHTDLNFLVKPPVLLWIYGHTHYTSKFIHNGVVIASNQVGYDKSPFHYQVNEEIVLGYAKI
;
A
#
# COMPACT_ATOMS: atom_id res chain seq x y z
N MET A 1 -5.78 8.22 -26.11
CA MET A 1 -6.89 7.54 -25.40
C MET A 1 -6.88 8.07 -23.98
N ILE A 2 -7.98 8.64 -23.47
CA ILE A 2 -8.06 9.16 -22.10
C ILE A 2 -8.24 7.96 -21.17
N ARG A 3 -7.33 7.76 -20.22
CA ARG A 3 -7.47 6.70 -19.22
C ARG A 3 -8.04 7.26 -17.94
N VAL A 4 -9.00 6.53 -17.40
CA VAL A 4 -9.64 6.82 -16.12
C VAL A 4 -9.17 5.76 -15.13
N LEU A 5 -8.49 6.22 -14.07
CA LEU A 5 -8.09 5.38 -12.96
C LEU A 5 -9.04 5.63 -11.79
N ARG A 6 -9.78 4.60 -11.36
CA ARG A 6 -10.50 4.65 -10.08
C ARG A 6 -9.65 4.01 -9.01
N TYR A 7 -9.53 4.67 -7.86
CA TYR A 7 -8.70 4.14 -6.79
C TYR A 7 -9.41 4.24 -5.44
N SER A 8 -9.31 3.14 -4.69
CA SER A 8 -9.63 3.08 -3.26
C SER A 8 -8.32 2.74 -2.58
N SER A 9 -7.72 3.74 -1.97
CA SER A 9 -6.27 3.75 -1.80
C SER A 9 -5.75 2.87 -0.69
N ASP A 10 -6.62 2.23 0.08
CA ASP A 10 -6.16 1.16 0.97
C ASP A 10 -5.71 -0.07 0.18
N ILE A 11 -6.32 -0.40 -0.98
CA ILE A 11 -6.17 -1.77 -1.51
C ILE A 11 -6.32 -1.92 -3.04
N HIS A 12 -6.85 -0.93 -3.77
CA HIS A 12 -7.37 -1.19 -5.12
C HIS A 12 -7.14 -0.03 -6.10
N LEU A 13 -6.54 -0.34 -7.26
CA LEU A 13 -6.55 0.49 -8.47
C LEU A 13 -7.32 -0.24 -9.57
N GLU A 14 -8.44 0.35 -9.97
CA GLU A 14 -9.31 -0.08 -11.08
C GLU A 14 -8.89 0.69 -12.33
N MET A 15 -8.59 -0.03 -13.40
CA MET A 15 -8.04 0.54 -14.63
C MET A 15 -8.77 -0.03 -15.83
N SER A 16 -9.36 0.84 -16.65
CA SER A 16 -9.97 0.40 -17.90
C SER A 16 -9.34 1.07 -19.11
N GLN A 17 -9.30 0.34 -20.23
CA GLN A 17 -8.97 0.90 -21.54
C GLN A 17 -10.16 1.70 -22.12
N ASP A 18 -11.40 1.37 -21.71
CA ASP A 18 -12.64 2.09 -22.03
C ASP A 18 -13.74 1.77 -21.00
N ILE A 19 -14.74 2.64 -20.81
CA ILE A 19 -15.86 2.48 -19.86
C ILE A 19 -16.60 1.13 -20.03
N GLU A 20 -16.54 0.53 -21.23
CA GLU A 20 -17.28 -0.68 -21.60
C GLU A 20 -16.51 -2.01 -21.41
N THR A 21 -15.19 -1.99 -21.15
CA THR A 21 -14.40 -3.21 -20.89
C THR A 21 -14.28 -3.48 -19.40
N LEU A 22 -14.28 -4.77 -19.00
CA LEU A 22 -14.05 -5.14 -17.59
C LEU A 22 -12.69 -4.60 -17.15
N PRO A 23 -12.62 -3.72 -16.14
CA PRO A 23 -11.38 -3.09 -15.75
C PRO A 23 -10.37 -4.13 -15.26
N HIS A 24 -9.10 -3.92 -15.60
CA HIS A 24 -7.98 -4.52 -14.88
C HIS A 24 -7.94 -3.94 -13.47
N VAL A 25 -7.87 -4.83 -12.49
CA VAL A 25 -7.69 -4.46 -11.10
C VAL A 25 -6.26 -4.78 -10.71
N ALA A 26 -5.47 -3.75 -10.45
CA ALA A 26 -4.22 -3.89 -9.73
C ALA A 26 -4.51 -3.72 -8.24
N ALA A 27 -4.42 -4.80 -7.48
CA ALA A 27 -4.68 -4.79 -6.04
C ALA A 27 -3.43 -5.19 -5.27
N LEU A 28 -3.23 -4.56 -4.13
CA LEU A 28 -2.18 -5.00 -3.21
C LEU A 28 -2.61 -6.27 -2.45
N TYR A 29 -3.92 -6.53 -2.24
CA TYR A 29 -4.48 -7.65 -1.44
C TYR A 29 -5.94 -8.07 -1.82
N ASN A 30 -6.49 -9.07 -1.11
CA ASN A 30 -7.71 -9.83 -1.43
C ASN A 30 -9.01 -9.01 -1.59
N PHE A 31 -9.84 -9.41 -2.55
CA PHE A 31 -11.28 -9.08 -2.64
C PHE A 31 -12.07 -9.84 -1.58
N THR A 32 -12.00 -9.44 -0.31
CA THR A 32 -12.98 -9.90 0.69
C THR A 32 -14.01 -8.80 0.92
N PRO A 33 -15.31 -9.01 0.60
CA PRO A 33 -16.36 -7.99 0.71
C PRO A 33 -16.82 -7.73 2.15
N LEU A 34 -16.00 -8.06 3.16
CA LEU A 34 -16.32 -7.83 4.57
C LEU A 34 -15.75 -6.48 5.01
N GLU A 35 -16.66 -5.54 5.25
CA GLU A 35 -16.55 -4.08 5.43
C GLU A 35 -15.40 -3.47 6.28
N ASN A 36 -14.41 -4.20 6.82
CA ASN A 36 -13.45 -3.64 7.79
C ASN A 36 -11.98 -4.16 7.76
N HIS A 37 -11.55 -4.89 6.72
CA HIS A 37 -10.19 -5.47 6.70
C HIS A 37 -9.34 -4.83 5.61
N ARG A 38 -8.31 -4.06 6.00
CA ARG A 38 -7.48 -3.23 5.13
C ARG A 38 -5.98 -3.52 5.26
N GLY A 39 -5.31 -3.66 4.11
CA GLY A 39 -3.87 -3.78 3.87
C GLY A 39 -3.05 -4.69 4.80
N ASN A 40 -2.68 -4.21 5.98
CA ASN A 40 -1.92 -5.00 6.97
C ASN A 40 -2.83 -5.96 7.76
N HIS A 41 -4.15 -5.75 7.77
CA HIS A 41 -5.13 -6.58 8.47
C HIS A 41 -5.28 -7.97 7.84
N GLU A 42 -4.96 -8.13 6.56
CA GLU A 42 -4.95 -9.40 5.84
C GLU A 42 -3.91 -10.36 6.44
N TYR A 43 -2.89 -9.81 7.11
CA TYR A 43 -1.89 -10.56 7.85
C TYR A 43 -2.28 -10.87 9.29
N TYR A 44 -3.39 -10.32 9.80
CA TYR A 44 -3.81 -10.55 11.17
C TYR A 44 -4.41 -11.95 11.31
N ASN A 45 -3.77 -12.75 12.15
CA ASN A 45 -4.27 -14.05 12.57
C ASN A 45 -5.36 -13.89 13.63
N ILE A 46 -6.50 -13.29 13.23
CA ILE A 46 -7.70 -13.25 14.05
C ILE A 46 -8.18 -14.70 14.15
N GLN A 47 -8.34 -15.22 15.38
CA GLN A 47 -8.68 -16.62 15.64
C GLN A 47 -9.77 -17.09 14.68
N SER A 48 -9.42 -18.01 13.77
CA SER A 48 -10.42 -18.63 12.93
C SER A 48 -11.36 -19.40 13.84
N THR A 49 -12.66 -19.13 13.72
CA THR A 49 -13.71 -19.94 14.34
C THR A 49 -13.67 -21.40 13.88
N HIS A 50 -12.78 -21.76 12.94
CA HIS A 50 -12.61 -23.09 12.37
C HIS A 50 -11.11 -23.51 12.30
N GLY A 51 -10.59 -24.01 13.42
CA GLY A 51 -9.85 -25.29 13.45
C GLY A 51 -8.36 -25.34 13.10
N SER A 52 -7.70 -24.28 12.62
CA SER A 52 -6.24 -24.29 12.45
C SER A 52 -5.54 -23.58 13.60
N ASN A 53 -5.05 -24.34 14.58
CA ASN A 53 -4.39 -23.85 15.81
C ASN A 53 -3.05 -23.12 15.62
N LYS A 54 -2.63 -22.79 14.39
CA LYS A 54 -1.35 -22.10 14.15
C LYS A 54 -1.55 -20.85 13.29
N PRO A 55 -1.11 -19.66 13.75
CA PRO A 55 -1.14 -18.44 12.96
C PRO A 55 -0.29 -18.61 11.69
N LYS A 56 -0.80 -18.16 10.55
CA LYS A 56 -0.11 -18.13 9.26
C LYS A 56 0.96 -17.05 9.24
N THR A 57 2.03 -17.29 8.49
CA THR A 57 3.08 -16.30 8.28
C THR A 57 2.72 -15.33 7.14
N ILE A 58 3.39 -14.18 7.09
CA ILE A 58 3.30 -13.24 5.95
C ILE A 58 3.50 -13.96 4.61
N ASP A 59 4.49 -14.86 4.53
CA ASP A 59 4.81 -15.58 3.28
C ASP A 59 3.70 -16.57 2.89
N GLU A 60 3.14 -17.29 3.86
CA GLU A 60 2.01 -18.19 3.62
C GLU A 60 0.78 -17.42 3.13
N ILE A 61 0.48 -16.28 3.75
CA ILE A 61 -0.62 -15.40 3.36
C ILE A 61 -0.38 -14.84 1.95
N ASN A 62 0.84 -14.37 1.63
CA ASN A 62 1.20 -13.92 0.29
C ASN A 62 0.97 -15.00 -0.77
N ILE A 63 1.32 -16.27 -0.48
CA ILE A 63 1.10 -17.39 -1.40
C ILE A 63 -0.39 -17.66 -1.62
N GLU A 64 -1.20 -17.60 -0.56
CA GLU A 64 -2.65 -17.81 -0.66
C GLU A 64 -3.34 -16.71 -1.47
N LEU A 65 -2.95 -15.45 -1.23
CA LEU A 65 -3.47 -14.29 -1.96
C LEU A 65 -3.13 -14.36 -3.45
N ASP A 66 -1.90 -14.74 -3.77
CA ASP A 66 -1.46 -14.91 -5.15
C ASP A 66 -2.28 -15.99 -5.87
N LYS A 67 -2.48 -17.15 -5.22
CA LYS A 67 -3.30 -18.25 -5.74
C LYS A 67 -4.77 -17.86 -5.91
N LEU A 68 -5.31 -17.05 -5.01
CA LEU A 68 -6.70 -16.59 -5.07
C LEU A 68 -6.90 -15.60 -6.21
N CYS A 69 -6.02 -14.61 -6.33
CA CYS A 69 -6.10 -13.61 -7.40
C CYS A 69 -5.87 -14.24 -8.79
N ALA A 70 -5.01 -15.26 -8.89
CA ALA A 70 -4.77 -15.99 -10.13
C ALA A 70 -6.01 -16.69 -10.72
N GLN A 71 -7.10 -16.83 -9.96
CA GLN A 71 -8.38 -17.36 -10.45
C GLN A 71 -9.11 -16.36 -11.36
N PHE A 72 -8.74 -15.08 -11.33
CA PHE A 72 -9.38 -14.00 -12.07
C PHE A 72 -8.39 -13.40 -13.08
N LYS A 73 -8.74 -13.44 -14.36
CA LYS A 73 -7.85 -12.96 -15.45
C LYS A 73 -7.55 -11.46 -15.38
N ASN A 74 -8.44 -10.68 -14.77
CA ASN A 74 -8.35 -9.23 -14.68
C ASN A 74 -7.90 -8.74 -13.31
N VAL A 75 -7.55 -9.62 -12.35
CA VAL A 75 -7.08 -9.22 -11.02
C VAL A 75 -5.61 -9.57 -10.87
N HIS A 76 -4.80 -8.58 -10.52
CA HIS A 76 -3.36 -8.70 -10.36
C HIS A 76 -2.97 -8.39 -8.92
N PHE A 77 -2.50 -9.40 -8.20
CA PHE A 77 -1.92 -9.23 -6.87
C PHE A 77 -0.51 -8.68 -6.97
N LEU A 78 -0.28 -7.49 -6.43
CA LEU A 78 1.02 -6.82 -6.49
C LEU A 78 1.62 -6.64 -5.10
N ASN A 79 2.59 -7.48 -4.74
CA ASN A 79 3.46 -7.24 -3.59
C ASN A 79 4.91 -7.50 -3.99
N ASN A 80 5.67 -6.42 -4.17
CA ASN A 80 6.98 -6.44 -4.82
C ASN A 80 6.88 -7.12 -6.21
N LYS A 81 5.84 -6.73 -6.96
CA LYS A 81 5.56 -7.18 -8.32
C LYS A 81 5.18 -5.99 -9.19
N THR A 82 5.30 -6.18 -10.50
CA THR A 82 4.92 -5.17 -11.49
C THR A 82 3.82 -5.69 -12.39
N PHE A 83 2.99 -4.79 -12.88
CA PHE A 83 2.04 -5.06 -13.95
C PHE A 83 2.24 -4.02 -15.07
N GLN A 84 2.40 -4.51 -16.30
CA GLN A 84 2.49 -3.63 -17.46
C GLN A 84 1.08 -3.38 -17.98
N LEU A 85 0.63 -2.13 -17.94
CA LEU A 85 -0.59 -1.70 -18.61
C LEU A 85 -0.22 -0.71 -19.70
N ASP A 86 -0.11 -1.22 -20.92
CA ASP A 86 0.25 -0.46 -22.11
C ASP A 86 1.56 0.31 -21.94
N GLU A 87 1.55 1.65 -21.89
CA GLU A 87 2.76 2.47 -21.67
C GLU A 87 3.12 2.64 -20.18
N PHE A 88 2.23 2.27 -19.25
CA PHE A 88 2.42 2.45 -17.82
C PHE A 88 2.94 1.18 -17.14
N LYS A 89 4.08 1.31 -16.46
CA LYS A 89 4.59 0.28 -15.57
C LYS A 89 4.04 0.53 -14.16
N ILE A 90 3.16 -0.34 -13.71
CA ILE A 90 2.64 -0.31 -12.35
C ILE A 90 3.56 -1.12 -11.46
N ILE A 91 3.99 -0.52 -10.36
CA ILE A 91 4.87 -1.15 -9.38
C ILE A 91 4.08 -1.18 -8.07
N GLY A 92 3.73 -2.38 -7.62
CA GLY A 92 2.98 -2.57 -6.38
C GLY A 92 3.83 -3.20 -5.29
N SER A 93 3.72 -2.68 -4.07
CA SER A 93 4.38 -3.20 -2.88
C SER A 93 3.55 -2.88 -1.64
N THR A 94 3.54 -3.75 -0.63
CA THR A 94 3.01 -3.35 0.69
C THR A 94 3.73 -2.10 1.21
N LEU A 95 5.02 -1.95 0.85
CA LEU A 95 5.92 -0.93 1.37
C LEU A 95 5.74 -0.79 2.88
N TRP A 96 6.09 -1.81 3.68
CA TRP A 96 6.18 -1.63 5.13
C TRP A 96 6.99 -0.36 5.43
N SER A 97 6.60 0.43 6.42
CA SER A 97 7.34 1.65 6.76
C SER A 97 8.65 1.33 7.50
N HIS A 98 9.58 2.28 7.49
CA HIS A 98 10.78 2.21 8.31
C HIS A 98 10.51 2.77 9.71
N VAL A 99 10.66 1.95 10.73
CA VAL A 99 10.54 2.35 12.13
C VAL A 99 11.94 2.55 12.71
N PRO A 100 12.33 3.77 13.11
CA PRO A 100 13.63 4.03 13.72
C PRO A 100 13.70 3.43 15.13
N GLU A 101 14.92 3.15 15.62
CA GLU A 101 15.12 2.55 16.94
C GLU A 101 14.50 3.38 18.08
N SER A 102 14.51 4.72 17.94
CA SER A 102 13.89 5.65 18.90
C SER A 102 12.39 5.41 19.10
N SER A 103 11.68 4.98 18.06
CA SER A 103 10.23 4.75 18.08
C SER A 103 9.87 3.27 18.23
N ARG A 104 10.86 2.37 18.19
CA ARG A 104 10.65 0.91 18.15
C ARG A 104 9.75 0.42 19.27
N GLN A 105 9.97 0.85 20.51
CA GLN A 105 9.17 0.39 21.66
C GLN A 105 7.73 0.90 21.62
N ALA A 106 7.53 2.18 21.29
CA ALA A 106 6.20 2.78 21.18
C ALA A 106 5.39 2.09 20.08
N VAL A 107 6.00 1.91 18.90
CA VAL A 107 5.42 1.23 17.74
C VAL A 107 5.10 -0.23 18.03
N ALA A 108 6.05 -0.98 18.60
CA ALA A 108 5.86 -2.40 18.95
C ALA A 108 4.68 -2.63 19.91
N ARG A 109 4.45 -1.69 20.84
CA ARG A 109 3.34 -1.74 21.79
C ARG A 109 2.04 -1.21 21.20
N GLY A 110 2.11 -0.17 20.36
CA GLY A 110 0.96 0.54 19.81
C GLY A 110 0.21 -0.25 18.74
N LEU A 111 0.90 -1.02 17.89
CA LEU A 111 0.27 -1.70 16.77
C LEU A 111 -0.04 -3.18 17.02
N ASN A 112 -1.15 -3.63 16.44
CA ASN A 112 -1.54 -5.04 16.45
C ASN A 112 -0.65 -5.89 15.53
N ASP A 113 0.05 -5.27 14.58
CA ASP A 113 1.02 -5.92 13.69
C ASP A 113 1.94 -6.87 14.47
N TYR A 114 2.54 -6.38 15.55
CA TYR A 114 3.53 -7.12 16.35
C TYR A 114 2.91 -8.12 17.35
N ARG A 115 1.59 -8.33 17.27
CA ARG A 115 0.85 -9.31 18.06
C ARG A 115 0.13 -10.33 17.18
N LEU A 116 -0.42 -9.89 16.06
CA LEU A 116 -1.33 -10.67 15.22
C LEU A 116 -0.69 -11.15 13.92
N ILE A 117 0.39 -10.52 13.47
CA ILE A 117 1.10 -10.94 12.25
C ILE A 117 2.13 -12.00 12.61
N GLY A 118 2.08 -13.13 11.90
CA GLY A 118 3.05 -14.20 12.03
C GLY A 118 4.21 -14.05 11.04
N VAL A 119 5.41 -14.43 11.47
CA VAL A 119 6.57 -14.64 10.61
C VAL A 119 7.24 -15.98 10.95
N SER A 120 8.02 -16.52 10.01
CA SER A 120 8.89 -17.65 10.29
C SER A 120 10.22 -17.13 10.81
N ASP A 121 10.70 -17.68 11.92
CA ASP A 121 12.06 -17.42 12.38
C ASP A 121 13.06 -17.93 11.32
N PRO A 122 14.03 -17.10 10.89
CA PRO A 122 14.94 -17.48 9.81
C PRO A 122 15.95 -18.58 10.21
N ILE A 123 16.13 -18.84 11.51
CA ILE A 123 17.07 -19.84 12.03
C ILE A 123 16.33 -21.12 12.40
N THR A 124 15.26 -21.00 13.20
CA THR A 124 14.56 -22.19 13.73
C THR A 124 13.40 -22.65 12.85
N ASN A 125 12.97 -21.83 11.88
CA ASN A 125 11.71 -22.01 11.14
C ASN A 125 10.46 -22.08 12.04
N GLU A 126 10.57 -21.70 13.30
CA GLU A 126 9.43 -21.61 14.20
C GLU A 126 8.60 -20.38 13.88
N ARG A 127 7.28 -20.52 13.98
CA ARG A 127 6.37 -19.38 13.80
C ARG A 127 6.37 -18.52 15.06
N ARG A 128 6.53 -17.22 14.88
CA ARG A 128 6.48 -16.23 15.96
C ARG A 128 5.77 -14.96 15.50
N PRO A 129 5.31 -14.09 16.43
CA PRO A 129 4.87 -12.75 16.06
C PRO A 129 5.98 -11.98 15.33
N ALA A 130 5.56 -11.13 14.40
CA ALA A 130 6.44 -10.18 13.74
C ALA A 130 7.05 -9.22 14.77
N SER A 131 8.30 -8.85 14.55
CA SER A 131 8.99 -7.77 15.25
C SER A 131 9.16 -6.57 14.34
N VAL A 132 9.49 -5.41 14.93
CA VAL A 132 9.88 -4.22 14.16
C VAL A 132 11.07 -4.49 13.25
N ALA A 133 11.99 -5.38 13.65
CA ALA A 133 13.13 -5.75 12.81
C ALA A 133 12.68 -6.51 11.54
N ASP A 134 11.67 -7.37 11.65
CA ASP A 134 11.11 -8.09 10.51
C ASP A 134 10.43 -7.11 9.53
N THR A 135 9.60 -6.19 10.02
CA THR A 135 8.93 -5.17 9.18
C THR A 135 9.93 -4.21 8.54
N ASN A 136 10.99 -3.81 9.26
CA ASN A 136 12.08 -3.01 8.70
C ASN A 136 12.87 -3.77 7.61
N GLN A 137 13.01 -5.09 7.74
CA GLN A 137 13.60 -5.91 6.68
C GLN A 137 12.69 -5.98 5.44
N LEU A 138 11.38 -6.10 5.63
CA LEU A 138 10.39 -6.04 4.54
C LEU A 138 10.39 -4.67 3.87
N HIS A 139 10.48 -3.58 4.64
CA HIS A 139 10.66 -2.22 4.12
C HIS A 139 11.88 -2.12 3.21
N LYS A 140 13.04 -2.59 3.69
CA LYS A 140 14.29 -2.55 2.90
C LYS A 140 14.15 -3.31 1.57
N ARG A 141 13.54 -4.50 1.60
CA ARG A 141 13.27 -5.30 0.39
C ARG A 141 12.34 -4.55 -0.58
N ALA A 142 11.30 -3.91 -0.05
CA ALA A 142 10.34 -3.14 -0.85
C ALA A 142 10.99 -1.92 -1.52
N VAL A 143 11.79 -1.14 -0.79
CA VAL A 143 12.50 0.02 -1.35
C VAL A 143 13.49 -0.42 -2.44
N GLN A 144 14.29 -1.47 -2.18
CA GLN A 144 15.21 -2.03 -3.17
C GLN A 144 14.50 -2.55 -4.42
N PHE A 145 13.33 -3.15 -4.25
CA PHE A 145 12.47 -3.57 -5.35
C PHE A 145 12.03 -2.36 -6.18
N ILE A 146 11.44 -1.35 -5.56
CA ILE A 146 10.95 -0.14 -6.23
C ILE A 146 12.08 0.57 -6.97
N GLU A 147 13.23 0.79 -6.32
CA GLU A 147 14.42 1.41 -6.94
C GLU A 147 14.85 0.69 -8.20
N ARG A 148 14.97 -0.64 -8.13
CA ARG A 148 15.36 -1.47 -9.28
C ARG A 148 14.35 -1.36 -10.41
N GLU A 149 13.06 -1.41 -10.11
CA GLU A 149 12.01 -1.36 -11.13
C GLU A 149 11.92 0.03 -11.80
N LEU A 150 12.38 1.09 -11.15
CA LEU A 150 12.42 2.46 -11.67
C LEU A 150 13.62 2.75 -12.60
N GLN A 151 14.75 2.04 -12.47
CA GLN A 151 16.00 2.35 -13.19
C GLN A 151 15.87 2.40 -14.73
N ASN A 152 14.92 1.66 -15.31
CA ASN A 152 14.72 1.57 -16.76
C ASN A 152 13.26 1.85 -17.18
N ALA A 153 12.51 2.56 -16.34
CA ALA A 153 11.11 2.85 -16.61
C ALA A 153 10.92 4.26 -17.17
N THR A 154 9.83 4.46 -17.92
CA THR A 154 9.49 5.75 -18.54
C THR A 154 8.26 6.38 -17.88
N ASN A 155 7.18 5.60 -17.71
CA ASN A 155 5.94 6.05 -17.09
C ASN A 155 5.57 5.09 -15.97
N CYS A 156 5.81 5.49 -14.72
CA CYS A 156 5.56 4.65 -13.55
C CYS A 156 4.37 5.12 -12.72
N ILE A 157 3.59 4.14 -12.27
CA ILE A 157 2.58 4.29 -11.24
C ILE A 157 3.01 3.43 -10.05
N LEU A 158 3.16 4.05 -8.89
CA LEU A 158 3.46 3.35 -7.64
C LEU A 158 2.16 3.12 -6.86
N LEU A 159 1.95 1.89 -6.43
CA LEU A 159 0.87 1.50 -5.54
C LEU A 159 1.48 0.96 -4.25
N THR A 160 1.21 1.61 -3.12
CA THR A 160 1.73 1.18 -1.83
C THR A 160 0.67 1.15 -0.74
N HIS A 161 0.82 0.28 0.27
CA HIS A 161 -0.08 0.33 1.42
C HIS A 161 0.32 1.47 2.34
N HIS A 162 1.58 1.53 2.78
CA HIS A 162 2.04 2.63 3.64
C HIS A 162 2.33 3.91 2.83
N ALA A 163 2.27 5.04 3.53
CA ALA A 163 2.51 6.35 2.95
C ALA A 163 4.01 6.57 2.64
N PRO A 164 4.35 7.09 1.44
CA PRO A 164 5.73 7.21 0.99
C PRO A 164 6.44 8.48 1.46
N LEU A 165 5.73 9.36 2.16
CA LEU A 165 6.21 10.62 2.70
C LEU A 165 5.59 10.85 4.08
N TYR A 166 6.21 11.71 4.88
CA TYR A 166 5.54 12.31 6.03
C TYR A 166 4.71 13.52 5.59
N SER A 167 3.66 13.84 6.37
CA SER A 167 2.91 15.08 6.19
C SER A 167 3.83 16.31 6.27
N MET A 168 3.58 17.30 5.43
CA MET A 168 4.28 18.60 5.38
C MET A 168 3.27 19.73 5.64
N PRO A 169 2.89 19.99 6.91
CA PRO A 169 1.85 20.96 7.25
C PRO A 169 2.14 22.38 6.74
N ARG A 170 3.42 22.77 6.71
CA ARG A 170 3.87 24.08 6.21
C ARG A 170 3.55 24.30 4.73
N GLU A 171 3.40 23.23 3.96
CA GLU A 171 3.06 23.26 2.54
C GLU A 171 1.60 22.89 2.26
N ASN A 172 0.78 22.74 3.31
CA ASN A 172 -0.60 22.25 3.21
C ASN A 172 -0.70 20.88 2.51
N LYS A 173 0.30 20.00 2.70
CA LYS A 173 0.34 18.64 2.17
C LYS A 173 0.24 17.65 3.33
N TYR A 174 -0.86 16.92 3.42
CA TYR A 174 -1.12 15.99 4.51
C TYR A 174 -1.27 14.58 3.96
N LEU A 175 -0.54 13.62 4.55
CA LEU A 175 -0.69 12.22 4.23
C LEU A 175 -1.47 11.43 5.29
N CYS A 176 -1.65 12.02 6.47
CA CYS A 176 -2.50 11.55 7.56
C CYS A 176 -3.36 12.69 8.12
N SER A 177 -4.31 12.34 8.98
CA SER A 177 -5.09 13.35 9.72
C SER A 177 -4.17 14.28 10.51
N PRO A 178 -4.39 15.61 10.49
CA PRO A 178 -3.62 16.58 11.27
C PRO A 178 -3.55 16.26 12.78
N HIS A 179 -4.52 15.52 13.31
CA HIS A 179 -4.52 15.06 14.71
C HIS A 179 -3.37 14.11 15.06
N TYR A 180 -2.79 13.42 14.06
CA TYR A 180 -1.76 12.40 14.27
C TYR A 180 -0.34 12.86 13.90
N LEU A 181 -0.14 14.15 13.57
CA LEU A 181 1.16 14.67 13.13
C LEU A 181 2.28 14.38 14.14
N ASP A 182 1.98 14.54 15.44
CA ASP A 182 2.93 14.39 16.54
C ASP A 182 2.82 13.03 17.24
N SER A 183 2.22 12.02 16.58
CA SER A 183 2.06 10.68 17.18
C SER A 183 3.41 9.95 17.30
N ASP A 184 3.69 9.36 18.47
CA ASP A 184 4.90 8.57 18.72
C ASP A 184 5.00 7.30 17.85
N ILE A 185 3.89 6.88 17.23
CA ILE A 185 3.83 5.72 16.34
C ILE A 185 3.72 6.09 14.86
N ASN A 186 3.88 7.38 14.51
CA ASN A 186 3.68 7.87 13.14
C ASN A 186 4.60 7.19 12.12
N SER A 187 5.81 6.77 12.53
CA SER A 187 6.76 6.01 11.71
C SER A 187 6.29 4.60 11.35
N ALA A 188 5.22 4.10 11.96
CA ALA A 188 4.58 2.84 11.57
C ALA A 188 3.65 3.00 10.35
N PHE A 189 3.33 4.24 9.96
CA PHE A 189 2.40 4.54 8.86
C PHE A 189 3.08 5.24 7.68
N HIS A 190 4.16 5.97 7.95
CA HIS A 190 4.87 6.79 6.97
C HIS A 190 6.34 6.40 6.92
N THR A 191 6.94 6.57 5.75
CA THR A 191 8.39 6.53 5.55
C THR A 191 8.79 7.71 4.68
N ASP A 192 10.03 8.21 4.81
CA ASP A 192 10.51 9.26 3.91
C ASP A 192 11.20 8.64 2.69
N LEU A 193 10.48 8.60 1.57
CA LEU A 193 11.00 8.19 0.27
C LEU A 193 11.02 9.36 -0.73
N ASN A 194 11.20 10.59 -0.26
CA ASN A 194 11.19 11.78 -1.12
C ASN A 194 12.17 11.69 -2.30
N PHE A 195 13.30 10.97 -2.14
CA PHE A 195 14.27 10.76 -3.21
C PHE A 195 13.74 9.94 -4.40
N LEU A 196 12.64 9.19 -4.23
CA LEU A 196 11.91 8.44 -5.27
C LEU A 196 10.74 9.23 -5.88
N VAL A 197 10.32 10.32 -5.25
CA VAL A 197 9.21 11.14 -5.71
C VAL A 197 9.72 12.09 -6.80
N LYS A 198 9.88 11.55 -8.01
CA LYS A 198 10.32 12.27 -9.22
C LYS A 198 10.09 11.40 -10.47
N PRO A 199 10.18 11.96 -11.69
CA PRO A 199 10.17 11.15 -12.91
C PRO A 199 11.20 10.00 -12.84
N PRO A 200 10.86 8.78 -13.34
CA PRO A 200 9.71 8.46 -14.20
C PRO A 200 8.38 8.21 -13.47
N VAL A 201 8.31 8.41 -12.14
CA VAL A 201 7.05 8.27 -11.39
C VAL A 201 6.11 9.41 -11.76
N LEU A 202 4.89 9.07 -12.18
CA LEU A 202 3.84 10.03 -12.53
C LEU A 202 2.80 10.14 -11.41
N LEU A 203 2.53 9.01 -10.76
CA LEU A 203 1.48 8.84 -9.77
C LEU A 203 1.95 7.88 -8.68
N TRP A 204 1.72 8.24 -7.42
CA TRP A 204 1.90 7.38 -6.27
C TRP A 204 0.61 7.35 -5.45
N ILE A 205 -0.08 6.21 -5.48
CA ILE A 205 -1.28 5.97 -4.67
C ILE A 205 -0.87 5.20 -3.41
N TYR A 206 -1.37 5.65 -2.26
CA TYR A 206 -1.06 5.04 -0.97
C TYR A 206 -2.27 4.97 -0.01
N GLY A 207 -2.22 4.09 0.99
CA GLY A 207 -3.30 3.86 1.95
C GLY A 207 -2.86 3.99 3.41
N HIS A 208 -3.42 3.12 4.25
CA HIS A 208 -3.07 2.86 5.65
C HIS A 208 -3.35 3.98 6.65
N THR A 209 -3.20 5.24 6.26
CA THR A 209 -3.32 6.41 7.15
C THR A 209 -4.76 6.82 7.45
N HIS A 210 -5.72 6.18 6.77
CA HIS A 210 -7.15 6.43 6.86
C HIS A 210 -7.53 7.88 6.53
N TYR A 211 -6.72 8.51 5.68
CA TYR A 211 -6.83 9.91 5.32
C TYR A 211 -6.82 10.08 3.81
N THR A 212 -7.86 10.71 3.27
CA THR A 212 -7.97 11.03 1.85
C THR A 212 -7.19 12.32 1.55
N SER A 213 -6.31 12.26 0.55
CA SER A 213 -5.47 13.40 0.15
C SER A 213 -5.12 13.32 -1.33
N LYS A 214 -4.89 14.47 -1.95
CA LYS A 214 -4.39 14.56 -3.34
C LYS A 214 -3.61 15.84 -3.50
N PHE A 215 -2.33 15.73 -3.85
CA PHE A 215 -1.45 16.87 -4.08
C PHE A 215 -0.31 16.50 -5.04
N ILE A 216 0.39 17.51 -5.55
CA ILE A 216 1.60 17.31 -6.37
C ILE A 216 2.84 17.57 -5.52
N HIS A 217 3.81 16.67 -5.60
CA HIS A 217 5.13 16.81 -4.99
C HIS A 217 6.20 16.41 -6.01
N ASN A 218 7.17 17.30 -6.29
CA ASN A 218 8.24 17.08 -7.27
C ASN A 218 7.75 16.58 -8.66
N GLY A 219 6.61 17.09 -9.13
CA GLY A 219 6.01 16.69 -10.41
C GLY A 219 5.25 15.36 -10.40
N VAL A 220 5.19 14.68 -9.25
CA VAL A 220 4.44 13.43 -9.06
C VAL A 220 3.11 13.71 -8.37
N VAL A 221 2.03 13.11 -8.85
CA VAL A 221 0.75 13.13 -8.13
C VAL A 221 0.82 12.14 -6.97
N ILE A 222 0.64 12.63 -5.75
CA ILE A 222 0.53 11.80 -4.54
C ILE A 222 -0.94 11.77 -4.15
N ALA A 223 -1.52 10.58 -4.03
CA ALA A 223 -2.96 10.42 -3.89
C ALA A 223 -3.37 9.31 -2.92
N SER A 224 -4.46 9.54 -2.20
CA SER A 224 -5.10 8.62 -1.28
C SER A 224 -6.61 8.91 -1.25
N ASN A 225 -7.44 7.88 -1.24
CA ASN A 225 -8.90 7.92 -1.25
C ASN A 225 -9.40 6.79 -0.34
N GLN A 226 -9.41 7.05 0.96
CA GLN A 226 -9.67 6.09 2.03
C GLN A 226 -10.99 6.43 2.72
N VAL A 227 -11.81 5.42 2.98
CA VAL A 227 -13.08 5.60 3.71
C VAL A 227 -12.86 5.98 5.19
N GLY A 228 -11.72 5.59 5.77
CA GLY A 228 -11.40 5.81 7.18
C GLY A 228 -12.22 4.93 8.16
N TYR A 229 -11.96 5.04 9.47
CA TYR A 229 -12.67 4.26 10.50
C TYR A 229 -14.06 4.81 10.84
N ASP A 230 -14.25 6.12 10.78
CA ASP A 230 -15.46 6.76 11.34
C ASP A 230 -16.69 6.70 10.43
N LYS A 231 -16.65 5.94 9.32
CA LYS A 231 -17.69 5.89 8.26
C LYS A 231 -18.20 7.27 7.80
N SER A 232 -17.54 8.35 8.19
CA SER A 232 -17.78 9.72 7.78
C SER A 232 -16.69 10.05 6.77
N PRO A 233 -16.97 9.87 5.47
CA PRO A 233 -16.01 10.12 4.41
C PRO A 233 -15.77 11.62 4.31
N PHE A 234 -14.93 12.19 5.17
CA PHE A 234 -14.38 13.50 4.88
C PHE A 234 -13.50 13.33 3.65
N HIS A 235 -14.01 13.80 2.51
CA HIS A 235 -13.34 13.85 1.20
C HIS A 235 -13.19 12.55 0.41
N TYR A 236 -13.57 11.37 0.94
CA TYR A 236 -13.63 10.15 0.11
C TYR A 236 -14.69 10.28 -0.99
N GLN A 237 -14.31 9.97 -2.22
CA GLN A 237 -15.22 10.00 -3.37
C GLN A 237 -15.22 8.66 -4.07
N VAL A 238 -16.40 8.03 -4.15
CA VAL A 238 -16.61 6.71 -4.79
C VAL A 238 -16.17 6.72 -6.26
N ASN A 239 -16.30 7.87 -6.93
CA ASN A 239 -15.95 8.07 -8.33
C ASN A 239 -14.71 8.98 -8.49
N GLU A 240 -13.80 9.00 -7.51
CA GLU A 240 -12.55 9.74 -7.69
C GLU A 240 -11.76 9.11 -8.84
N GLU A 241 -11.41 9.96 -9.81
CA GLU A 241 -10.72 9.54 -11.02
C GLU A 241 -9.41 10.32 -11.18
N ILE A 242 -8.35 9.62 -11.56
CA ILE A 242 -7.09 10.25 -12.00
C ILE A 242 -6.95 10.01 -13.49
N VAL A 243 -6.96 11.11 -14.24
CA VAL A 243 -6.68 11.10 -15.67
C VAL A 243 -5.19 11.22 -15.88
N LEU A 244 -4.58 10.15 -16.39
CA LEU A 244 -3.19 10.17 -16.83
C LEU A 244 -3.13 10.52 -18.32
N GLY A 245 -2.59 11.71 -18.63
CA GLY A 245 -2.33 12.13 -20.00
C GLY A 245 -2.66 13.59 -20.31
N TYR A 246 -1.62 14.43 -20.36
CA TYR A 246 -1.48 15.46 -21.38
C TYR A 246 -0.01 15.50 -21.80
N ALA A 247 0.43 14.52 -22.57
CA ALA A 247 1.60 14.68 -23.41
C ALA A 247 1.08 15.04 -24.81
N LYS A 248 0.88 16.34 -25.05
CA LYS A 248 0.94 16.85 -26.42
C LYS A 248 2.37 16.60 -26.92
N ILE A 249 2.51 15.90 -28.04
CA ILE A 249 3.51 16.26 -29.03
C ILE A 249 2.74 16.85 -30.20
#